data_AF-A0AAW7KMG4-F1
#
_entry.id   AF-A0AAW7KMG4-F1
#
_cell.length_a   1.000
_cell.length_b   1.000
_cell.length_c   1.000
_cell.angle_alpha   90.00
_cell.angle_beta   90.00
_cell.angle_gamma   90.00
#
_symmetry.space_group_name_H-M   'P 1'
#
loop_
_entity.id
_entity.type
_entity.pdbx_description
1 polymer ?
#
loop_
_entity_poly.entity_id
_entity_poly.type
_entity_poly.pdbx_seq_one_letter_code
_entity_poly.pdbx_strand_id
1 'polypeptide(L)'
;MAIKNELSILTKAEQLDLYSPPLLSLEQQRLYFTPNEIELTESKSIRLRNHRCYFIALLGYFKSKPVILSPSFNLIFDDMQFISTQVQGGKGIRPFSINKMQRDRIYQRILRLLNYQKWDESLHFAPLYDHLVMVGKAWLEPRYLFDAAAESLATHRIAIPKYTVLQKLISRVIQ
;
A
#
# COMPACT_ATOMS: atom_id res chain seq x y z
N MET A 1 -33.96 9.26 1.49
CA MET A 1 -32.58 9.13 1.00
C MET A 1 -31.71 10.11 1.79
N ALA A 2 -31.05 9.64 2.85
CA ALA A 2 -30.23 10.51 3.70
C ALA A 2 -28.84 10.63 3.08
N ILE A 3 -28.46 11.84 2.68
CA ILE A 3 -27.07 12.21 2.39
C ILE A 3 -26.36 12.14 3.74
N LYS A 4 -25.81 10.97 4.08
CA LYS A 4 -24.97 10.80 5.27
C LYS A 4 -23.70 11.58 4.97
N ASN A 5 -23.54 12.75 5.58
CA ASN A 5 -22.29 13.52 5.54
C ASN A 5 -21.18 12.59 6.06
N GLU A 6 -20.42 11.98 5.15
CA GLU A 6 -19.33 11.10 5.51
C GLU A 6 -18.26 11.95 6.21
N LEU A 7 -17.90 11.55 7.42
CA LEU A 7 -16.89 12.21 8.25
C LEU A 7 -15.60 12.40 7.43
N SER A 8 -15.18 13.65 7.21
CA SER A 8 -13.94 13.95 6.48
C SER A 8 -12.76 13.88 7.44
N ILE A 9 -12.20 12.68 7.62
CA ILE A 9 -11.10 12.40 8.54
C ILE A 9 -9.75 12.88 7.98
N LEU A 10 -9.49 12.55 6.72
CA LEU A 10 -8.31 13.01 5.99
C LEU A 10 -8.72 13.99 4.89
N THR A 11 -7.91 15.01 4.68
CA THR A 11 -8.03 15.91 3.53
C THR A 11 -7.83 15.14 2.22
N LYS A 12 -8.30 15.70 1.09
CA LYS A 12 -8.07 15.09 -0.23
C LYS A 12 -6.58 14.94 -0.55
N ALA A 13 -5.75 15.88 -0.10
CA ALA A 13 -4.30 15.83 -0.30
C ALA A 13 -3.67 14.66 0.47
N GLU A 14 -4.05 14.46 1.73
CA GLU A 14 -3.56 13.33 2.54
C GLU A 14 -4.03 11.97 2.01
N GLN A 15 -5.28 11.90 1.52
CA GLN A 15 -5.76 10.69 0.85
C GLN A 15 -4.96 10.43 -0.43
N LEU A 16 -4.72 11.46 -1.25
CA LEU A 16 -3.93 11.32 -2.46
C LEU A 16 -2.51 10.86 -2.12
N ASP A 17 -1.88 11.47 -1.12
CA ASP A 17 -0.55 11.07 -0.64
C ASP A 17 -0.56 9.60 -0.21
N LEU A 18 -1.50 9.18 0.65
CA LEU A 18 -1.61 7.81 1.16
C LEU A 18 -1.86 6.75 0.06
N TYR A 19 -2.65 7.05 -0.98
CA TYR A 19 -3.01 6.07 -2.02
C TYR A 19 -2.29 6.28 -3.36
N SER A 20 -1.26 7.13 -3.40
CA SER A 20 -0.35 7.29 -4.54
C SER A 20 1.01 6.64 -4.27
N PRO A 21 1.78 6.35 -5.33
CA PRO A 21 3.20 6.05 -5.18
C PRO A 21 3.91 7.13 -4.36
N PRO A 22 4.80 6.75 -3.45
CA PRO A 22 5.60 7.70 -2.70
C PRO A 22 6.54 8.46 -3.64
N LEU A 23 6.73 9.77 -3.39
CA LEU A 23 7.75 10.56 -4.07
C LEU A 23 9.10 10.26 -3.41
N LEU A 24 9.86 9.34 -3.99
CA LEU A 24 11.13 8.88 -3.43
C LEU A 24 12.29 9.75 -3.91
N SER A 25 13.12 10.20 -2.96
CA SER A 25 14.46 10.71 -3.26
C SER A 25 15.36 9.60 -3.81
N LEU A 26 16.49 9.96 -4.43
CA LEU A 26 17.46 8.98 -4.95
C LEU A 26 17.97 8.02 -3.86
N GLU A 27 18.16 8.51 -2.63
CA GLU A 27 18.57 7.68 -1.50
C GLU A 27 17.47 6.69 -1.12
N GLN A 28 16.22 7.14 -1.07
CA GLN A 28 15.07 6.27 -0.81
C GLN A 28 14.85 5.26 -1.94
N GLN A 29 15.06 5.63 -3.21
CA GLN A 29 15.02 4.69 -4.33
C GLN A 29 16.07 3.58 -4.15
N ARG A 30 17.31 3.94 -3.79
CA ARG A 30 18.38 2.96 -3.49
C ARG A 30 18.01 2.06 -2.32
N LEU A 31 17.38 2.61 -1.27
CA LEU A 31 16.95 1.85 -0.11
C LEU A 31 15.80 0.88 -0.43
N TYR A 32 14.71 1.38 -1.00
CA TYR A 32 13.48 0.60 -1.17
C TYR A 32 13.49 -0.33 -2.39
N PHE A 33 14.27 -0.01 -3.43
CA PHE A 33 14.32 -0.80 -4.65
C PHE A 33 15.50 -1.77 -4.74
N THR A 34 16.36 -1.83 -3.72
CA THR A 34 17.41 -2.86 -3.64
C THR A 34 16.84 -4.09 -2.95
N PRO A 35 16.51 -5.17 -3.69
CA PRO A 35 15.97 -6.39 -3.08
C PRO A 35 17.06 -7.12 -2.29
N ASN A 36 16.68 -7.73 -1.17
CA ASN A 36 17.52 -8.75 -0.51
C ASN A 36 17.53 -10.06 -1.32
N GLU A 37 18.26 -11.07 -0.87
CA GLU A 37 18.41 -12.35 -1.59
C GLU A 37 17.09 -13.08 -1.83
N ILE A 38 16.19 -13.07 -0.85
CA ILE A 38 14.87 -13.72 -0.93
C ILE A 38 13.99 -12.98 -1.95
N GLU A 39 13.98 -11.65 -1.89
CA GLU A 39 13.25 -10.78 -2.81
C GLU A 39 13.77 -10.85 -4.24
N LEU A 40 15.08 -10.97 -4.39
CA LEU A 40 15.71 -11.14 -5.68
C LEU A 40 15.35 -12.50 -6.29
N THR A 41 15.28 -13.55 -5.48
CA THR A 41 14.85 -14.89 -5.92
C THR A 41 13.39 -14.87 -6.38
N GLU A 42 12.50 -14.28 -5.60
CA GLU A 42 11.09 -14.10 -5.99
C GLU A 42 10.95 -13.27 -7.26
N SER A 43 11.68 -12.16 -7.38
CA SER A 43 11.73 -11.35 -8.60
C SER A 43 12.20 -12.17 -9.80
N LYS A 44 13.29 -12.94 -9.68
CA LYS A 44 13.81 -13.78 -10.77
C LYS A 44 12.84 -14.86 -11.24
N SER A 45 11.92 -15.32 -10.39
CA SER A 45 10.85 -16.25 -10.79
C SER A 45 9.83 -15.65 -11.75
N ILE A 46 9.77 -14.32 -11.86
CA ILE A 46 8.87 -13.62 -12.80
C ILE A 46 9.52 -13.55 -14.18
N ARG A 47 8.93 -14.26 -15.16
CA ARG A 47 9.48 -14.41 -16.52
C ARG A 47 9.77 -13.09 -17.25
N LEU A 48 8.82 -12.14 -17.22
CA LEU A 48 8.92 -10.91 -18.00
C LEU A 48 9.74 -9.86 -17.24
N ARG A 49 10.79 -9.32 -17.87
CA ARG A 49 11.64 -8.25 -17.28
C ARG A 49 10.81 -7.04 -16.82
N ASN A 50 9.82 -6.64 -17.60
CA ASN A 50 8.97 -5.51 -17.25
C ASN A 50 8.18 -5.76 -15.96
N HIS A 51 7.69 -6.99 -15.79
CA HIS A 51 6.96 -7.40 -14.59
C HIS A 51 7.88 -7.56 -13.38
N ARG A 52 9.15 -7.94 -13.58
CA ARG A 52 10.18 -7.94 -12.53
C ARG A 52 10.43 -6.53 -12.00
N CYS A 53 10.62 -5.57 -12.89
CA CYS A 53 10.81 -4.18 -12.51
C CYS A 53 9.57 -3.64 -11.77
N TYR A 54 8.37 -3.96 -12.26
CA TYR A 54 7.12 -3.56 -11.62
C TYR A 54 6.93 -4.22 -10.24
N PHE A 55 7.29 -5.49 -10.09
CA PHE A 55 7.29 -6.18 -8.80
C PHE A 55 8.22 -5.48 -7.80
N ILE A 56 9.45 -5.12 -8.21
CA ILE A 56 10.41 -4.40 -7.35
C ILE A 56 9.85 -3.02 -6.95
N ALA A 57 9.25 -2.28 -7.90
CA ALA A 57 8.63 -0.99 -7.61
C ALA A 57 7.51 -1.12 -6.56
N LEU A 58 6.55 -2.03 -6.80
CA LEU A 58 5.44 -2.24 -5.87
C LEU A 58 5.91 -2.79 -4.51
N LEU A 59 6.94 -3.64 -4.49
CA LEU A 59 7.55 -4.12 -3.26
C LEU A 59 8.16 -2.96 -2.45
N GLY A 60 8.93 -2.09 -3.11
CA GLY A 60 9.54 -0.92 -2.49
C GLY A 60 8.48 0.05 -1.93
N TYR A 61 7.45 0.36 -2.72
CA TYR A 61 6.35 1.20 -2.25
C TYR A 61 5.63 0.58 -1.06
N PHE A 62 5.35 -0.72 -1.11
CA PHE A 62 4.66 -1.40 -0.01
C PHE A 62 5.50 -1.40 1.27
N LYS A 63 6.82 -1.54 1.18
CA LYS A 63 7.74 -1.41 2.33
C LYS A 63 7.76 -0.01 2.92
N SER A 64 7.67 1.04 2.08
CA SER A 64 7.58 2.41 2.59
C SER A 64 6.23 2.69 3.27
N LYS A 65 5.16 2.10 2.74
CA LYS A 65 3.79 2.32 3.17
C LYS A 65 2.92 1.13 2.74
N PRO A 66 2.38 0.34 3.70
CA PRO A 66 1.77 -0.98 3.41
C PRO A 66 0.36 -0.85 2.80
N VAL A 67 0.25 -0.19 1.65
CA VAL A 67 -0.98 0.04 0.89
C VAL A 67 -0.88 -0.71 -0.44
N ILE A 68 -1.97 -1.34 -0.85
CA ILE A 68 -2.08 -1.95 -2.18
C ILE A 68 -2.39 -0.86 -3.22
N LEU A 69 -1.36 -0.43 -3.94
CA LEU A 69 -1.42 0.61 -4.98
C LEU A 69 -1.74 0.05 -6.37
N SER A 70 -2.37 0.88 -7.20
CA SER A 70 -2.62 0.61 -8.63
C SER A 70 -2.12 1.79 -9.47
N PRO A 71 -0.80 2.06 -9.49
CA PRO A 71 -0.28 3.24 -10.15
C PRO A 71 -0.45 3.17 -11.67
N SER A 72 -0.68 4.33 -12.28
CA SER A 72 -0.48 4.50 -13.71
C SER A 72 1.03 4.52 -14.02
N PHE A 73 1.42 4.08 -15.21
CA PHE A 73 2.83 4.01 -15.58
C PHE A 73 3.52 5.39 -15.53
N ASN A 74 2.80 6.45 -15.89
CA ASN A 74 3.33 7.82 -15.92
C ASN A 74 3.78 8.30 -14.54
N LEU A 75 3.07 7.91 -13.47
CA LEU A 75 3.40 8.31 -12.10
C LEU A 75 4.64 7.60 -11.54
N ILE A 76 5.06 6.49 -12.14
CA ILE A 76 6.19 5.67 -11.69
C ILE A 76 7.29 5.57 -12.74
N PHE A 77 7.25 6.42 -13.78
CA PHE A 77 8.14 6.30 -14.93
C PHE A 77 9.62 6.34 -14.50
N ASP A 78 9.99 7.32 -13.68
CA ASP A 78 11.36 7.53 -13.23
C ASP A 78 11.85 6.39 -12.34
N ASP A 79 11.01 5.93 -11.41
CA ASP A 79 11.31 4.75 -10.58
C ASP A 79 11.50 3.49 -11.44
N MET A 80 10.67 3.31 -12.47
CA MET A 80 10.80 2.21 -13.41
C MET A 80 12.08 2.31 -14.25
N GLN A 81 12.51 3.51 -14.65
CA GLN A 81 13.82 3.69 -15.30
C GLN A 81 14.96 3.36 -14.36
N PHE A 82 14.92 3.88 -13.13
CA PHE A 82 15.92 3.61 -12.10
C PHE A 82 16.06 2.10 -11.85
N ILE A 83 14.95 1.39 -11.58
CA ILE A 83 14.96 -0.05 -11.33
C ILE A 83 15.50 -0.82 -12.54
N SER A 84 15.04 -0.48 -13.75
CA SER A 84 15.44 -1.22 -14.94
C SER A 84 16.95 -1.08 -15.24
N THR A 85 17.53 0.08 -14.95
CA THR A 85 18.93 0.40 -15.25
C THR A 85 19.86 0.05 -14.12
N GLN A 86 19.58 0.51 -12.89
CA GLN A 86 20.45 0.39 -11.73
C GLN A 86 20.29 -0.94 -10.99
N VAL A 87 19.07 -1.48 -10.91
CA VAL A 87 18.80 -2.70 -10.12
C VAL A 87 18.84 -3.95 -10.98
N GLN A 88 18.24 -3.92 -12.17
CA GLN A 88 18.18 -5.07 -13.08
C GLN A 88 19.34 -5.12 -14.09
N GLY A 89 20.19 -4.09 -14.16
CA GLY A 89 21.40 -4.09 -14.99
C GLY A 89 21.15 -4.14 -16.50
N GLY A 90 20.30 -3.27 -17.05
CA GLY A 90 20.03 -3.24 -18.49
C GLY A 90 19.59 -1.87 -19.02
N LYS A 91 19.05 -1.83 -20.24
CA LYS A 91 18.52 -0.59 -20.84
C LYS A 91 17.23 -0.16 -20.14
N GLY A 92 16.89 1.13 -20.29
CA GLY A 92 15.63 1.69 -19.85
C GLY A 92 14.41 0.90 -20.34
N ILE A 93 13.30 1.08 -19.65
CA ILE A 93 12.06 0.32 -19.88
C ILE A 93 11.02 1.17 -20.63
N ARG A 94 10.34 0.59 -21.61
CA ARG A 94 9.22 1.27 -22.28
C ARG A 94 7.93 1.13 -21.47
N PRO A 95 7.00 2.08 -21.57
CA PRO A 95 5.66 1.94 -20.99
C PRO A 95 4.98 0.63 -21.36
N PHE A 96 4.32 0.02 -20.37
CA PHE A 96 3.51 -1.18 -20.54
C PHE A 96 2.31 -1.13 -19.60
N SER A 97 1.30 -1.93 -19.92
CA SER A 97 0.07 -2.02 -19.15
C SER A 97 0.08 -3.27 -18.28
N ILE A 98 -0.36 -3.12 -17.02
CA ILE A 98 -0.62 -4.23 -16.11
C ILE A 98 -2.12 -4.29 -15.84
N ASN A 99 -2.74 -5.42 -16.16
CA ASN A 99 -4.15 -5.61 -15.84
C ASN A 99 -4.34 -5.95 -14.35
N LYS A 100 -5.60 -5.87 -13.87
CA LYS A 100 -5.95 -6.12 -12.48
C LYS A 100 -5.46 -7.49 -11.98
N MET A 101 -5.70 -8.56 -12.75
CA MET A 101 -5.31 -9.93 -12.37
C MET A 101 -3.78 -10.09 -12.24
N GLN A 102 -3.02 -9.50 -13.16
CA GLN A 102 -1.56 -9.50 -13.11
C GLN A 102 -1.05 -8.76 -11.87
N ARG A 103 -1.63 -7.58 -11.58
CA ARG A 103 -1.29 -6.82 -10.37
C ARG A 103 -1.65 -7.58 -9.09
N ASP A 104 -2.82 -8.20 -9.04
CA ASP A 104 -3.27 -8.97 -7.88
C ASP A 104 -2.31 -10.15 -7.61
N ARG A 105 -1.84 -10.85 -8.65
CA ARG A 105 -0.80 -11.90 -8.53
C ARG A 105 0.54 -11.37 -8.02
N ILE A 106 0.92 -10.16 -8.43
CA ILE A 106 2.15 -9.50 -7.96
C ILE A 106 2.02 -9.16 -6.47
N TYR A 107 0.89 -8.59 -6.04
CA TYR A 107 0.66 -8.33 -4.61
C TYR A 107 0.55 -9.59 -3.78
N GLN A 108 -0.04 -10.67 -4.28
CA GLN A 108 -0.04 -11.95 -3.56
C GLN A 108 1.38 -12.42 -3.22
N ARG A 109 2.35 -12.21 -4.12
CA ARG A 109 3.76 -12.51 -3.86
C ARG A 109 4.36 -11.55 -2.83
N ILE A 110 4.13 -10.24 -2.98
CA ILE A 110 4.63 -9.21 -2.04
C ILE A 110 4.12 -9.46 -0.63
N LEU A 111 2.82 -9.67 -0.48
CA LEU A 111 2.16 -9.93 0.81
C LEU A 111 2.72 -11.19 1.46
N ARG A 112 2.86 -12.29 0.70
CA ARG A 112 3.49 -13.51 1.20
C ARG A 112 4.93 -13.28 1.65
N LEU A 113 5.72 -12.57 0.83
CA LEU A 113 7.14 -12.32 1.09
C LEU A 113 7.34 -11.53 2.38
N LEU A 114 6.52 -10.50 2.60
CA LEU A 114 6.62 -9.62 3.76
C LEU A 114 5.81 -10.11 4.97
N ASN A 115 5.19 -11.29 4.87
CA ASN A 115 4.26 -11.85 5.85
C ASN A 115 3.11 -10.88 6.21
N TYR A 116 2.53 -10.26 5.18
CA TYR A 116 1.37 -9.39 5.28
C TYR A 116 0.10 -10.07 4.80
N GLN A 117 -1.02 -9.67 5.39
CA GLN A 117 -2.36 -10.06 5.00
C GLN A 117 -3.00 -8.92 4.20
N LYS A 118 -3.82 -9.29 3.21
CA LYS A 118 -4.71 -8.32 2.57
C LYS A 118 -5.87 -8.03 3.52
N TRP A 119 -6.33 -6.78 3.58
CA TRP A 119 -7.57 -6.48 4.28
C TRP A 119 -8.73 -7.36 3.79
N ASP A 120 -9.41 -7.95 4.76
CA ASP A 120 -10.61 -8.76 4.61
C ASP A 120 -11.62 -8.26 5.66
N GLU A 121 -12.76 -7.74 5.21
CA GLU A 121 -13.77 -7.16 6.10
C GLU A 121 -14.37 -8.21 7.04
N SER A 122 -14.49 -9.47 6.61
CA SER A 122 -15.06 -10.53 7.45
C SER A 122 -14.18 -10.93 8.63
N LEU A 123 -12.86 -10.85 8.45
CA LEU A 123 -11.88 -11.26 9.45
C LEU A 123 -11.40 -10.09 10.30
N HIS A 124 -11.18 -8.92 9.69
CA HIS A 124 -10.44 -7.84 10.32
C HIS A 124 -11.32 -6.68 10.80
N PHE A 125 -12.57 -6.58 10.36
CA PHE A 125 -13.44 -5.47 10.75
C PHE A 125 -13.74 -5.47 12.24
N ALA A 126 -14.24 -6.59 12.78
CA ALA A 126 -14.61 -6.71 14.18
C ALA A 126 -13.45 -6.42 15.15
N PRO A 127 -12.27 -7.08 15.05
CA PRO A 127 -11.18 -6.82 15.99
C PRO A 127 -10.64 -5.38 15.89
N LEU A 128 -10.59 -4.80 14.69
CA LEU A 128 -10.17 -3.40 14.52
C LEU A 128 -11.19 -2.43 15.11
N TYR A 129 -12.48 -2.69 14.91
CA TYR A 129 -13.56 -1.90 15.49
C TYR A 129 -13.51 -1.92 17.02
N ASP A 130 -13.40 -3.09 17.64
CA ASP A 130 -13.34 -3.23 19.10
C ASP A 130 -12.12 -2.51 19.69
N HIS A 131 -10.97 -2.60 19.01
CA HIS A 131 -9.78 -1.85 19.38
C HIS A 131 -10.03 -0.34 19.33
N LEU A 132 -10.63 0.18 18.25
CA LEU A 132 -10.90 1.61 18.12
C LEU A 132 -11.98 2.11 19.10
N VAL A 133 -12.97 1.29 19.46
CA VAL A 133 -13.94 1.63 20.53
C VAL A 133 -13.21 1.79 21.86
N MET A 134 -12.24 0.91 22.17
CA MET A 134 -11.43 1.03 23.38
C MET A 134 -10.59 2.32 23.37
N VAL A 135 -9.94 2.63 22.24
CA VAL A 135 -9.16 3.86 22.06
C VAL A 135 -10.04 5.11 22.13
N GLY A 136 -11.22 5.07 21.52
CA GLY A 136 -12.20 6.16 21.46
C GLY A 136 -12.77 6.57 22.82
N LYS A 137 -12.74 5.69 23.83
CA LYS A 137 -13.10 6.04 25.21
C LYS A 137 -12.17 7.10 25.82
N ALA A 138 -10.93 7.16 25.37
CA ALA A 138 -9.96 8.14 25.83
C ALA A 138 -9.97 9.41 24.97
N TRP A 139 -10.09 9.26 23.64
CA TRP A 139 -10.02 10.38 22.68
C TRP A 139 -10.96 10.14 21.49
N LEU A 140 -11.97 11.01 21.33
CA LEU A 140 -12.98 10.91 20.26
C LEU A 140 -12.63 11.69 18.98
N GLU A 141 -11.36 12.04 18.79
CA GLU A 141 -10.93 12.74 17.57
C GLU A 141 -10.80 11.78 16.38
N PRO A 142 -11.49 12.04 15.24
CA PRO A 142 -11.45 11.15 14.09
C PRO A 142 -10.06 10.88 13.53
N ARG A 143 -9.19 11.90 13.56
CA ARG A 143 -7.80 11.78 13.08
C ARG A 143 -7.01 10.83 13.97
N TYR A 144 -7.14 10.97 15.28
CA TYR A 144 -6.49 10.06 16.23
C TYR A 144 -6.94 8.61 16.04
N LEU A 145 -8.24 8.38 15.83
CA LEU A 145 -8.76 7.04 15.52
C LEU A 145 -8.23 6.48 14.19
N PHE A 146 -7.96 7.34 13.21
CA PHE A 146 -7.33 6.93 11.95
C PHE A 146 -5.89 6.49 12.16
N ASP A 147 -5.11 7.26 12.90
CA ASP A 147 -3.71 6.94 13.19
C ASP A 147 -3.61 5.64 14.01
N ALA A 148 -4.47 5.46 15.02
CA ALA A 148 -4.59 4.23 15.79
C ALA A 148 -5.01 3.02 14.91
N ALA A 149 -5.88 3.24 13.93
CA ALA A 149 -6.26 2.18 13.00
C ALA A 149 -5.08 1.77 12.10
N ALA A 150 -4.34 2.74 11.57
CA ALA A 150 -3.16 2.49 10.75
C ALA A 150 -2.07 1.76 11.54
N GLU A 151 -1.84 2.15 12.80
CA GLU A 151 -0.91 1.48 13.70
C GLU A 151 -1.33 0.05 14.02
N SER A 152 -2.60 -0.17 14.37
CA SER A 152 -3.12 -1.51 14.64
C SER A 152 -2.99 -2.44 13.43
N LEU A 153 -3.29 -1.93 12.23
CA LEU A 153 -3.10 -2.68 10.99
C LEU A 153 -1.62 -3.02 10.76
N ALA A 154 -0.70 -2.08 10.98
CA ALA A 154 0.73 -2.31 10.83
C ALA A 154 1.25 -3.38 11.81
N THR A 155 0.83 -3.31 13.08
CA THR A 155 1.20 -4.30 14.12
C THR A 155 0.76 -5.71 13.75
N HIS A 156 -0.44 -5.86 13.18
CA HIS A 156 -0.98 -7.15 12.77
C HIS A 156 -0.56 -7.56 11.34
N ARG A 157 0.33 -6.78 10.70
CA ARG A 157 0.77 -6.98 9.31
C ARG A 157 -0.39 -7.07 8.32
N ILE A 158 -1.37 -6.18 8.45
CA ILE A 158 -2.50 -6.07 7.52
C ILE A 158 -2.28 -4.86 6.63
N ALA A 159 -2.40 -5.04 5.31
CA ALA A 159 -2.31 -3.95 4.37
C ALA A 159 -3.45 -2.94 4.61
N ILE A 160 -3.11 -1.66 4.62
CA ILE A 160 -4.07 -0.57 4.86
C ILE A 160 -5.14 -0.61 3.76
N PRO A 161 -6.43 -0.76 4.12
CA PRO A 161 -7.51 -0.80 3.14
C PRO A 161 -7.75 0.58 2.52
N LYS A 162 -8.68 0.66 1.57
CA LYS A 162 -9.08 1.95 0.99
C LYS A 162 -9.62 2.90 2.07
N TYR A 163 -9.44 4.20 1.85
CA TYR A 163 -9.90 5.24 2.77
C TYR A 163 -11.37 5.08 3.18
N THR A 164 -12.26 4.77 2.24
CA THR A 164 -13.69 4.59 2.49
C THR A 164 -13.99 3.48 3.50
N VAL A 165 -13.14 2.45 3.60
CA VAL A 165 -13.28 1.38 4.60
C VAL A 165 -12.97 1.92 5.99
N LEU A 166 -11.83 2.61 6.15
CA LEU A 166 -11.43 3.22 7.42
C LEU A 166 -12.42 4.31 7.85
N GLN A 167 -12.86 5.14 6.89
CA GLN A 167 -13.85 6.18 7.12
C GLN A 167 -15.18 5.59 7.62
N LYS A 168 -15.68 4.53 6.99
CA LYS A 168 -16.89 3.81 7.43
C LYS A 168 -16.73 3.23 8.84
N LEU A 169 -15.57 2.63 9.13
CA LEU A 169 -15.28 2.01 10.41
C LEU A 169 -15.23 3.07 11.52
N ILE A 170 -14.44 4.14 11.35
CA ILE A 170 -14.30 5.22 12.33
C ILE A 170 -15.62 5.97 12.53
N SER A 171 -16.39 6.19 11.45
CA SER A 171 -17.72 6.79 11.56
C SER A 171 -18.70 5.95 12.40
N ARG A 172 -18.51 4.63 12.49
CA ARG A 172 -19.31 3.76 13.36
C ARG A 172 -18.84 3.79 14.82
N VAL A 173 -17.55 4.03 15.06
CA VAL A 173 -17.00 4.13 16.43
C VAL A 173 -17.46 5.42 17.12
N ILE A 174 -17.65 6.49 16.35
CA ILE A 174 -18.05 7.81 16.87
C ILE A 174 -19.58 7.94 17.05
N GLN A 175 -20.37 7.08 16.40
CA GLN A 175 -21.84 7.04 16.51
C GLN A 175 -22.29 6.34 17.78
#